data_AF-P29216-F1
#
_entry.id   AF-P29216-F1
#
_cell.length_a   1.000
_cell.length_b   1.000
_cell.length_c   1.000
_cell.angle_alpha   90.00
_cell.angle_beta   90.00
_cell.angle_gamma   90.00
#
_symmetry.space_group_name_H-M   'P 1'
#
loop_
_entity.id
_entity.type
_entity.pdbx_description
1 polymer ?
#
loop_
_entity_poly.entity_id
_entity_poly.type
_entity_poly.pdbx_seq_one_letter_code
_entity_poly.pdbx_strand_id
1 'polypeptide(L)' 'EVCSEQAETGPCRAMISRWYFDVTEGKCAPFFYGGCGGNRNNFDTEEYCMAVCGSVMSQSLRKTTREPLTRDPVKL' A
#
# COMPACT_ATOMS: atom_id res chain seq x y z
N GLU A 1 -1.93 -1.88 7.16
CA GLU A 1 -2.41 -2.98 6.30
C GLU A 1 -3.11 -2.46 5.05
N VAL A 2 -4.05 -1.51 5.14
CA VAL A 2 -4.69 -0.88 3.95
C VAL A 2 -3.71 -0.59 2.81
N CYS A 3 -2.68 0.20 3.06
CA CYS A 3 -1.73 0.63 2.03
C CYS A 3 -0.80 -0.47 1.48
N SER A 4 -0.84 -1.68 2.04
CA SER A 4 -0.04 -2.83 1.56
C SER A 4 -0.88 -3.88 0.84
N GLU A 5 -2.20 -3.71 0.80
CA GLU A 5 -3.10 -4.57 0.03
C GLU A 5 -2.95 -4.29 -1.47
N GLN A 6 -3.13 -5.29 -2.33
CA GLN A 6 -3.12 -5.07 -3.79
C GLN A 6 -4.40 -4.36 -4.24
N ALA A 7 -4.35 -3.64 -5.36
CA ALA A 7 -5.56 -3.12 -5.99
C ALA A 7 -6.53 -4.26 -6.33
N GLU A 8 -7.80 -4.12 -5.94
CA GLU A 8 -8.82 -5.13 -6.21
C GLU A 8 -10.04 -4.51 -6.90
N THR A 9 -10.32 -4.96 -8.12
CA THR A 9 -11.49 -4.51 -8.89
C THR A 9 -12.81 -4.94 -8.24
N GLY A 10 -12.84 -6.07 -7.53
CA GLY A 10 -14.08 -6.64 -6.98
C GLY A 10 -14.96 -7.29 -8.05
N PRO A 11 -16.11 -7.89 -7.65
CA PRO A 11 -16.92 -8.73 -8.55
C PRO A 11 -17.89 -7.96 -9.47
N CYS A 12 -18.13 -6.68 -9.19
CA CYS A 12 -19.01 -5.85 -10.03
C CYS A 12 -18.31 -5.39 -11.32
N ARG A 13 -19.10 -4.92 -12.30
CA ARG A 13 -18.65 -4.64 -13.68
C ARG A 13 -18.74 -3.17 -14.07
N ALA A 14 -18.73 -2.25 -13.11
CA ALA A 14 -18.51 -0.84 -13.42
C ALA A 14 -17.04 -0.61 -13.77
N MET A 15 -16.74 0.52 -14.40
CA MET A 15 -15.38 0.95 -14.68
C MET A 15 -15.16 2.30 -14.00
N ILE A 16 -14.81 2.26 -12.72
CA ILE A 16 -14.67 3.47 -11.90
C ILE A 16 -13.18 3.71 -11.66
N SER A 17 -12.66 4.83 -12.16
CA SER A 17 -11.28 5.24 -11.92
C SER A 17 -11.06 5.51 -10.43
N ARG A 18 -10.08 4.84 -9.85
CA ARG A 18 -9.68 4.96 -8.44
C ARG A 18 -8.18 4.95 -8.31
N TRP A 19 -7.71 5.24 -7.11
CA TRP A 19 -6.30 5.26 -6.76
C TRP A 19 -6.02 4.22 -5.68
N TYR A 20 -4.90 3.52 -5.80
CA TYR A 20 -4.39 2.63 -4.77
C TYR A 20 -2.91 2.95 -4.52
N PHE A 21 -2.41 2.68 -3.32
CA PHE A 21 -1.00 2.82 -3.03
C PHE A 21 -0.24 1.59 -3.53
N ASP A 22 0.67 1.80 -4.47
CA ASP A 22 1.61 0.78 -4.92
C ASP A 22 2.86 0.84 -4.03
N VAL A 23 3.05 -0.18 -3.20
CA VAL A 23 4.21 -0.30 -2.31
C VAL A 23 5.52 -0.51 -3.06
N THR A 24 5.46 -1.05 -4.28
CA THR A 24 6.62 -1.31 -5.14
C THR A 24 7.16 0.00 -5.69
N GLU A 25 6.27 0.85 -6.18
CA GLU A 25 6.62 2.17 -6.72
C GLU A 25 6.70 3.24 -5.62
N GLY A 26 6.17 2.96 -4.42
CA GLY A 26 6.16 3.88 -3.29
C GLY A 26 5.26 5.11 -3.50
N LYS A 27 4.23 5.00 -4.36
CA LYS A 27 3.32 6.09 -4.71
C LYS A 27 1.91 5.56 -5.00
N CYS A 28 0.95 6.46 -5.09
CA CYS A 28 -0.38 6.12 -5.55
C CYS A 28 -0.42 5.96 -7.07
N ALA A 29 -1.13 4.95 -7.56
CA ALA A 29 -1.30 4.65 -8.96
C ALA A 29 -2.80 4.46 -9.29
N PRO A 30 -3.24 4.77 -10.52
CA PRO A 30 -4.62 4.60 -10.92
C PRO A 30 -4.95 3.11 -11.15
N PHE A 31 -6.19 2.72 -10.90
CA PHE A 31 -6.75 1.42 -11.26
C PHE A 31 -8.27 1.52 -11.50
N PHE A 32 -8.88 0.44 -12.00
CA PHE A 32 -10.33 0.36 -12.17
C PHE A 32 -10.99 -0.46 -11.06
N TYR A 33 -11.90 0.18 -10.34
CA TYR A 33 -12.79 -0.45 -9.38
C TYR A 33 -14.13 -0.81 -10.03
N GLY A 34 -14.57 -2.03 -9.78
CA GLY A 34 -15.79 -2.64 -10.31
C GLY A 34 -17.08 -2.07 -9.70
N GLY A 35 -16.99 -1.30 -8.62
CA GLY A 35 -18.12 -0.63 -7.99
C GLY A 35 -18.72 -1.37 -6.78
N CYS A 36 -18.30 -2.61 -6.50
CA CYS A 36 -18.64 -3.31 -5.27
C CYS A 36 -17.53 -4.28 -4.85
N GLY A 37 -17.52 -4.66 -3.56
CA GLY A 37 -16.50 -5.54 -2.99
C GLY A 37 -15.13 -4.88 -2.98
N GLY A 38 -14.09 -5.66 -3.26
CA GLY A 38 -12.72 -5.17 -3.21
C GLY A 38 -12.25 -4.91 -1.78
N ASN A 39 -11.21 -4.10 -1.67
CA ASN A 39 -10.56 -3.83 -0.39
C ASN A 39 -10.34 -2.34 -0.15
N ARG A 40 -9.64 -1.99 0.92
CA ARG A 40 -9.53 -0.60 1.40
C ARG A 40 -8.44 0.20 0.71
N ASN A 41 -7.56 -0.42 -0.08
CA ASN A 41 -6.58 0.30 -0.89
C ASN A 41 -7.26 0.86 -2.15
N ASN A 42 -8.23 1.74 -1.95
CA ASN A 42 -9.14 2.25 -2.96
C ASN A 42 -9.60 3.66 -2.55
N PHE A 43 -9.11 4.66 -3.25
CA PHE A 43 -9.31 6.06 -2.94
C PHE A 43 -9.85 6.82 -4.17
N ASP A 44 -10.68 7.84 -3.93
CA ASP A 44 -11.30 8.62 -5.01
C ASP A 44 -10.31 9.58 -5.71
N THR A 45 -9.27 10.04 -5.02
CA THR A 45 -8.24 10.92 -5.59
C THR A 45 -6.82 10.49 -5.19
N GLU A 46 -5.84 10.90 -5.99
CA GLU A 46 -4.41 10.65 -5.72
C GLU A 46 -3.98 11.31 -4.42
N GLU A 47 -4.42 12.55 -4.18
CA GLU A 47 -4.06 13.33 -2.99
C GLU A 47 -4.54 12.65 -1.71
N TYR A 48 -5.76 12.11 -1.72
CA TYR A 48 -6.29 11.39 -0.56
C TYR A 48 -5.53 10.09 -0.32
N CYS A 49 -5.23 9.34 -1.38
CA CYS A 49 -4.38 8.15 -1.29
C CYS A 49 -3.00 8.49 -0.70
N MET A 50 -2.35 9.56 -1.17
CA MET A 50 -1.04 9.98 -0.69
C MET A 50 -1.09 10.52 0.74
N ALA A 51 -2.16 11.21 1.14
CA ALA A 51 -2.34 11.65 2.52
C ALA A 51 -2.44 10.46 3.49
N VAL A 52 -3.10 9.36 3.07
CA VAL A 52 -3.26 8.15 3.89
C VAL A 52 -2.00 7.28 3.88
N CYS A 53 -1.40 7.07 2.70
CA CYS A 53 -0.38 6.03 2.48
C CYS A 53 1.03 6.57 2.19
N GLY A 54 1.18 7.85 1.86
CA GLY A 54 2.47 8.43 1.45
C GLY A 54 3.57 8.37 2.52
N SER A 55 3.22 8.20 3.80
CA SER A 55 4.18 8.05 4.89
C SER A 55 4.66 6.61 5.13
N VAL A 56 4.09 5.61 4.44
CA VAL A 56 4.38 4.18 4.68
C VAL A 56 5.85 3.86 4.44
N MET A 57 6.47 4.45 3.41
CA MET A 57 7.90 4.26 3.15
C MET A 57 8.78 4.78 4.30
N SER A 58 8.42 5.93 4.88
CA SER A 58 9.11 6.47 6.07
C SER A 58 8.93 5.58 7.30
N GLN A 59 7.75 4.97 7.47
CA GLN A 59 7.50 4.05 8.58
C GLN A 59 8.29 2.74 8.43
N SER A 60 8.41 2.20 7.21
CA SER A 60 9.24 1.03 6.93
C SER A 60 10.71 1.31 7.29
N LEU A 61 11.25 2.45 6.86
CA LEU A 61 12.61 2.88 7.20
C LEU A 61 12.81 3.03 8.71
N ARG A 62 11.83 3.59 9.44
CA ARG A 62 11.90 3.76 10.90
C ARG A 62 11.84 2.44 11.67
N LYS A 63 11.13 1.42 11.16
CA LYS A 63 11.06 0.10 11.81
C LYS A 63 12.42 -0.59 11.78
N THR A 64 13.17 -0.47 10.68
CA THR A 64 14.53 -1.04 10.60
C THR A 64 15.50 -0.45 11.63
N THR A 65 15.24 0.75 12.15
CA THR A 65 16.12 1.40 13.14
C THR A 65 15.83 1.00 14.58
N ARG A 66 14.75 0.26 14.88
CA ARG A 66 14.34 -0.05 16.26
C ARG A 66 14.43 -1.52 16.67
N GLU A 67 14.88 -2.43 15.81
CA GLU A 67 15.10 -3.82 16.18
C GLU A 67 16.60 -4.16 16.10
N PRO A 68 17.27 -4.49 17.22
CA PRO A 68 18.68 -4.86 17.19
C PRO A 68 18.83 -6.14 16.37
N LEU A 69 19.57 -6.04 15.26
CA LEU A 69 20.11 -7.20 14.55
C LEU A 69 20.98 -7.99 15.55
N THR A 70 20.39 -8.96 16.24
CA THR A 70 21.15 -10.01 16.91
C THR A 70 21.81 -10.82 15.82
N ARG A 71 23.05 -10.44 15.49
CA ARG A 71 23.93 -11.20 14.58
C ARG A 71 24.11 -12.59 15.16
N ASP A 72 23.69 -13.60 14.42
CA ASP A 72 24.02 -14.99 14.74
C ASP A 72 25.55 -15.15 14.87
N PRO A 73 26.05 -15.79 15.93
CA PRO A 73 27.48 -15.96 16.13
C PRO A 73 28.05 -16.95 15.11
N VAL A 74 29.08 -16.50 14.40
CA VAL A 74 29.92 -17.30 13.52
C VAL A 74 30.47 -18.49 14.31
N LYS A 75 30.16 -19.71 13.86
CA LYS A 75 30.77 -20.95 14.39
C LYS A 75 32.26 -20.94 14.06
N LEU A 76 33.06 -21.10 15.11
CA LEU A 76 34.53 -21.18 15.14
C LEU A 76 35.05 -22.41 14.37
#